data_AF-A0A2P7SE60-F1
#
_entry.id   AF-A0A2P7SE60-F1
#
_cell.length_a   1.000
_cell.length_b   1.000
_cell.length_c   1.000
_cell.angle_alpha   90.00
_cell.angle_beta   90.00
_cell.angle_gamma   90.00
#
_symmetry.space_group_name_H-M   'P 1'
#
loop_
_entity.id
_entity.type
_entity.pdbx_description
1 polymer ?
#
loop_
_entity_poly.entity_id
_entity_poly.type
_entity_poly.pdbx_seq_one_letter_code
_entity_poly.pdbx_strand_id
1 'polypeptide(L)' 'MTAQQKLNAKVSKLNVAMLKDMATKLIVDTRAEADIVLSATLDALMAKMPEDQFVAFCEELEAA' A
#
# COMPACT_ATOMS: atom_id res chain seq x y z
N MET A 1 -16.23 5.22 13.53
CA MET A 1 -15.37 4.83 12.40
C MET A 1 -14.18 5.79 12.36
N THR A 2 -12.97 5.31 12.67
CA THR A 2 -11.74 6.11 12.74
C THR A 2 -11.25 6.51 11.34
N ALA A 3 -10.32 7.45 11.24
CA ALA A 3 -9.67 7.82 9.97
C ALA A 3 -9.03 6.60 9.29
N GLN A 4 -8.34 5.75 10.07
CA GLN A 4 -7.78 4.48 9.61
C GLN A 4 -8.83 3.54 9.00
N GLN A 5 -9.98 3.39 9.66
CA GLN A 5 -11.04 2.50 9.17
C GLN A 5 -11.65 2.98 7.84
N LYS A 6 -11.79 4.30 7.67
CA LYS A 6 -12.26 4.88 6.39
C LYS A 6 -11.25 4.73 5.27
N LEU A 7 -9.96 4.86 5.61
CA LEU A 7 -8.85 4.65 4.68
C LEU A 7 -8.79 3.19 4.22
N ASN A 8 -8.77 2.22 5.14
CA ASN A 8 -8.76 0.80 4.80
C ASN A 8 -9.95 0.40 3.92
N ALA A 9 -11.14 0.97 4.17
CA ALA A 9 -12.33 0.72 3.35
C ALA A 9 -12.27 1.34 1.93
N LYS A 10 -11.47 2.39 1.73
CA LYS A 10 -11.21 2.95 0.40
C LYS A 10 -10.15 2.15 -0.34
N VAL A 11 -9.04 1.86 0.34
CA VAL A 11 -7.89 1.14 -0.23
C VAL A 11 -8.30 -0.28 -0.62
N SER A 12 -9.14 -0.96 0.17
CA SER A 12 -9.63 -2.31 -0.15
C SER A 12 -10.50 -2.39 -1.42
N LYS A 13 -11.06 -1.27 -1.88
CA LYS A 13 -11.83 -1.18 -3.13
C LYS A 13 -10.96 -0.96 -4.36
N LEU A 14 -9.70 -0.59 -4.18
CA LEU A 14 -8.75 -0.44 -5.27
C LEU A 14 -8.30 -1.82 -5.79
N ASN A 15 -7.94 -1.86 -7.05
CA ASN A 15 -7.33 -3.04 -7.67
C ASN A 15 -5.81 -3.06 -7.39
N VAL A 16 -5.16 -4.21 -7.63
CA VAL A 16 -3.72 -4.41 -7.35
C VAL A 16 -2.85 -3.38 -8.07
N ALA A 17 -3.14 -3.05 -9.33
CA ALA A 17 -2.35 -2.08 -10.09
C ALA A 17 -2.38 -0.67 -9.48
N MET A 18 -3.56 -0.22 -9.07
CA MET A 18 -3.73 1.08 -8.39
C MET A 18 -3.04 1.10 -7.02
N LEU A 19 -3.07 -0.02 -6.30
CA LEU A 19 -2.40 -0.14 -5.00
C LEU A 19 -0.87 -0.12 -5.15
N LYS A 20 -0.32 -0.79 -6.16
CA LYS A 20 1.13 -0.74 -6.46
C LYS A 20 1.59 0.68 -6.79
N ASP A 21 0.89 1.36 -7.70
CA ASP A 21 1.19 2.76 -8.06
C ASP A 21 1.13 3.69 -6.85
N MET A 22 0.16 3.48 -5.96
CA MET A 22 0.02 4.26 -4.73
C MET A 22 1.17 3.99 -3.75
N ALA A 23 1.57 2.74 -3.54
CA ALA A 23 2.71 2.39 -2.68
C ALA A 23 4.03 2.99 -3.20
N THR A 24 4.29 2.92 -4.51
CA THR A 24 5.48 3.53 -5.14
C THR A 24 5.53 5.04 -4.96
N LYS A 25 4.39 5.73 -4.98
CA LYS A 25 4.34 7.18 -4.74
C LYS A 25 4.52 7.55 -3.27
N LEU A 26 4.07 6.68 -2.36
CA LEU A 26 4.11 6.92 -0.92
C LEU A 26 5.47 6.60 -0.31
N ILE A 27 6.25 5.67 -0.88
CA ILE A 27 7.59 5.29 -0.35
C ILE A 27 8.57 6.48 -0.31
N VAL A 28 8.41 7.44 -1.23
CA VAL A 28 9.24 8.66 -1.32
C VAL A 28 8.57 9.90 -0.71
N ASP A 29 7.38 9.73 -0.13
CA ASP A 29 6.60 10.84 0.44
C ASP A 29 6.97 11.05 1.91
N THR A 30 7.66 12.16 2.20
CA THR A 30 8.19 12.44 3.55
C THR A 30 7.14 12.98 4.52
N ARG A 31 5.86 13.02 4.15
CA ARG A 31 4.79 13.48 5.05
C ARG A 31 4.49 12.38 6.06
N ALA A 32 4.40 12.72 7.35
CA ALA A 32 4.11 11.76 8.41
C ALA A 32 2.78 10.98 8.23
N GLU A 33 1.82 11.55 7.50
CA GLU A 33 0.56 10.88 7.18
C GLU A 33 0.69 9.85 6.03
N ALA A 34 1.77 9.92 5.25
CA ALA A 34 2.04 9.01 4.14
C ALA A 34 2.34 7.59 4.64
N ASP A 35 3.04 7.44 5.77
CA ASP A 35 3.33 6.13 6.39
C ASP A 35 2.05 5.35 6.72
N ILE A 36 1.03 6.06 7.22
CA ILE A 36 -0.27 5.47 7.55
C ILE A 36 -0.97 4.97 6.29
N VAL A 37 -0.88 5.73 5.20
CA VAL A 37 -1.46 5.37 3.90
C VAL A 37 -0.68 4.23 3.25
N LEU A 38 0.64 4.26 3.34
CA LEU A 38 1.52 3.22 2.83
C LEU A 38 1.24 1.89 3.51
N SER A 39 1.19 1.86 4.85
CA SER A 39 0.85 0.64 5.60
C SER A 39 -0.50 0.08 5.19
N ALA A 40 -1.55 0.90 5.12
CA ALA A 40 -2.87 0.45 4.66
C ALA A 40 -2.86 -0.09 3.21
N THR A 41 -2.02 0.47 2.35
CA THR A 41 -1.84 0.06 0.96
C THR A 41 -1.15 -1.30 0.86
N LEU A 42 -0.09 -1.50 1.63
CA LEU A 42 0.65 -2.77 1.69
C LEU A 42 -0.21 -3.89 2.28
N ASP A 43 -0.98 -3.62 3.33
CA ASP A 43 -1.94 -4.59 3.90
C ASP A 43 -2.96 -5.05 2.86
N ALA A 44 -3.49 -4.09 2.07
CA ALA A 44 -4.45 -4.40 1.01
C ALA A 44 -3.82 -5.18 -0.14
N LEU A 45 -2.55 -4.92 -0.47
CA LEU A 45 -1.79 -5.68 -1.47
C LEU A 45 -1.58 -7.11 -1.01
N MET A 46 -1.06 -7.30 0.21
CA MET A 46 -0.84 -8.62 0.80
C MET A 46 -2.12 -9.48 0.80
N ALA A 47 -3.29 -8.87 1.03
CA ALA A 47 -4.57 -9.58 0.98
C ALA A 47 -5.07 -9.91 -0.44
N LYS A 48 -4.55 -9.26 -1.48
CA LYS A 48 -5.05 -9.35 -2.87
C LYS A 48 -4.10 -10.05 -3.83
N MET A 49 -2.87 -10.33 -3.42
CA MET A 49 -1.87 -10.97 -4.26
C MET A 49 -1.20 -12.14 -3.56
N PRO A 50 -0.65 -13.11 -4.31
CA PRO A 50 0.19 -14.15 -3.75
C PRO A 50 1.39 -13.60 -2.97
N GLU A 51 1.78 -14.29 -1.90
CA GLU A 51 2.85 -13.86 -0.98
C GLU A 51 4.19 -13.65 -1.70
N ASP A 52 4.56 -14.53 -2.63
CA ASP A 52 5.75 -14.43 -3.47
C ASP A 52 5.76 -13.15 -4.32
N GLN A 53 4.62 -12.80 -4.90
CA GLN A 53 4.48 -11.57 -5.69
C GLN A 53 4.47 -10.31 -4.82
N PHE A 54 3.97 -10.41 -3.59
CA PHE A 54 3.99 -9.31 -2.63
C PHE A 54 5.41 -9.02 -2.16
N VAL A 55 6.17 -10.07 -1.77
CA VAL A 55 7.56 -9.94 -1.35
C VAL A 55 8.41 -9.33 -2.46
N ALA A 56 8.30 -9.84 -3.70
CA ALA A 56 9.03 -9.29 -4.84
C ALA A 56 8.69 -7.79 -5.07
N PHE A 57 7.42 -7.40 -4.90
CA PHE A 57 7.04 -5.99 -5.01
C PHE A 57 7.63 -5.12 -3.88
N CYS A 58 7.70 -5.64 -2.65
CA CYS A 58 8.36 -4.92 -1.55
C CYS A 58 9.86 -4.76 -1.78
N GLU A 59 10.53 -5.79 -2.31
CA GLU A 59 11.94 -5.70 -2.70
C GLU A 59 12.18 -4.65 -3.81
N GLU A 60 11.27 -4.56 -4.79
CA GLU A 60 11.29 -3.50 -5.81
C GLU A 60 11.13 -2.10 -5.20
N LEU A 61 10.32 -1.94 -4.15
CA LEU A 61 10.13 -0.66 -3.46
C LEU A 61 11.35 -0.24 -2.62
N GLU A 62 12.02 -1.19 -1.96
CA GLU A 62 13.24 -0.90 -1.18
C GLU A 62 14.44 -0.52 -2.05
N ALA A 63 14.46 -0.99 -3.30
CA ALA A 63 15.51 -0.71 -4.28
C ALA A 63 15.32 0.61 -5.05
N ALA A 64 14.19 1.30 -4.86
CA ALA A 64 13.80 2.53 -5.58
C ALA A 64 14.21 3.81 -4.84
#